data_AF-A0A963RK91-F1
#
_entry.id   AF-A0A963RK91-F1
#
_cell.length_a   1.000
_cell.length_b   1.000
_cell.length_c   1.000
_cell.angle_alpha   90.00
_cell.angle_beta   90.00
_cell.angle_gamma   90.00
#
_symmetry.space_group_name_H-M   'P 1'
#
loop_
_entity.id
_entity.type
_entity.pdbx_description
1 polymer ?
#
loop_
_entity_poly.entity_id
_entity_poly.type
_entity_poly.pdbx_seq_one_letter_code
_entity_poly.pdbx_strand_id
1 'polypeptide(L)' 'PNLQNVTLLSEKLDKSFKFRVSTHGLRSVEHNGGLDNWLLKTKDEKLSTRAQKVKRELKKALAA' A
#
# COMPACT_ATOMS: atom_id res chain seq x y z
N PRO A 1 14.84 -0.26 -14.48
CA PRO A 1 13.65 -0.95 -13.91
C PRO A 1 12.38 -0.11 -14.09
N ASN A 2 11.40 -0.62 -14.85
CA ASN A 2 10.20 0.12 -15.21
C ASN A 2 9.26 0.25 -14.00
N LEU A 3 9.18 1.47 -13.46
CA LEU A 3 8.20 1.85 -12.45
C LEU A 3 6.89 2.16 -13.17
N GLN A 4 5.81 1.47 -12.80
CA GLN A 4 4.49 1.69 -13.35
C GLN A 4 3.65 2.52 -12.38
N ASN A 5 2.88 3.45 -12.94
CA ASN A 5 1.91 4.21 -12.19
C ASN A 5 0.64 3.38 -12.08
N VAL A 6 0.33 2.91 -10.87
CA VAL A 6 -0.86 2.12 -10.57
C VAL A 6 -1.73 2.86 -9.56
N THR A 7 -3.03 2.72 -9.71
CA THR A 7 -4.00 3.19 -8.71
C THR A 7 -4.43 1.99 -7.90
N LEU A 8 -4.18 2.03 -6.60
CA LEU A 8 -4.56 0.98 -5.67
C LEU A 8 -5.68 1.52 -4.76
N LEU A 9 -6.77 0.78 -4.67
CA LEU A 9 -7.86 1.07 -3.75
C LEU A 9 -7.51 0.52 -2.37
N SER A 10 -7.73 1.31 -1.33
CA SER A 10 -7.75 0.87 0.05
C SER A 10 -9.19 0.62 0.45
N GLU A 11 -9.53 -0.63 0.78
CA GLU A 11 -10.88 -1.01 1.21
C GLU A 11 -11.16 -0.48 2.63
N LYS A 12 -10.15 -0.48 3.50
CA LYS A 12 -10.30 0.00 4.88
C LYS A 12 -10.49 1.52 4.98
N LEU A 13 -9.95 2.27 4.02
CA LEU A 13 -10.04 3.72 3.99
C LEU A 13 -11.07 4.25 2.97
N ASP A 14 -11.68 3.35 2.19
CA ASP A 14 -12.56 3.65 1.05
C ASP A 14 -11.96 4.73 0.11
N LYS A 15 -10.66 4.63 -0.13
CA LYS A 15 -9.87 5.66 -0.83
C LYS A 15 -8.91 5.08 -1.86
N SER A 16 -8.84 5.76 -2.99
CA SER A 16 -7.94 5.43 -4.10
C SER A 16 -6.61 6.15 -3.95
N PHE A 17 -5.50 5.41 -3.96
CA PHE A 17 -4.14 5.97 -3.89
C PHE A 17 -3.35 5.66 -5.15
N LYS A 18 -2.79 6.70 -5.78
CA LYS A 18 -1.84 6.54 -6.89
C LYS A 18 -0.43 6.33 -6.36
N PHE A 19 0.17 5.21 -6.73
CA PHE A 19 1.55 4.87 -6.42
C PHE A 19 2.37 4.62 -7.69
N ARG A 20 3.66 4.97 -7.66
CA ARG A 20 4.64 4.42 -8.59
C ARG A 20 5.22 3.17 -7.96
N VAL A 21 4.93 2.02 -8.55
CA VAL A 21 5.33 0.72 -8.02
C VAL A 21 6.13 -0.02 -9.10
N SER A 22 7.15 -0.76 -8.70
CA SER A 22 7.81 -1.70 -9.60
C SER A 22 6.92 -2.93 -9.84
N THR A 23 7.15 -3.67 -10.91
CA THR A 23 6.48 -4.96 -11.15
C THR A 23 6.57 -5.92 -9.97
N HIS A 24 7.67 -5.89 -9.21
CA HIS A 24 7.84 -6.72 -8.02
C HIS A 24 6.98 -6.27 -6.84
N GLY A 25 6.85 -4.94 -6.66
CA GLY A 25 5.95 -4.38 -5.65
C GLY A 25 4.49 -4.65 -5.97
N LEU A 26 4.09 -4.55 -7.25
CA LEU A 26 2.73 -4.86 -7.69
C LEU A 26 2.36 -6.32 -7.40
N ARG A 27 3.24 -7.26 -7.78
CA ARG A 27 3.05 -8.69 -7.43
C ARG A 27 2.98 -8.93 -5.93
N SER A 28 3.74 -8.18 -5.14
CA SER A 28 3.69 -8.29 -3.68
C SER A 28 2.34 -7.83 -3.12
N VAL A 29 1.77 -6.77 -3.68
CA VAL A 29 0.44 -6.27 -3.30
C VAL A 29 -0.63 -7.31 -3.63
N GLU A 30 -0.61 -7.86 -4.84
CA GLU A 30 -1.54 -8.91 -5.28
C GLU A 30 -1.40 -10.19 -4.43
N HIS A 31 -0.16 -10.65 -4.18
CA HIS A 31 0.09 -11.84 -3.37
C HIS A 31 -0.35 -11.68 -1.92
N ASN A 32 -0.29 -10.46 -1.38
CA ASN A 32 -0.79 -10.19 -0.03
C ASN A 32 -2.30 -9.95 0.02
N GLY A 33 -3.00 -10.00 -1.12
CA GLY A 33 -4.46 -9.82 -1.17
C GLY A 33 -4.90 -8.36 -1.01
N GLY A 34 -4.11 -7.41 -1.50
CA GLY A 34 -4.48 -5.99 -1.55
C GLY A 34 -3.47 -5.04 -0.93
N LEU A 35 -3.68 -3.74 -1.15
CA LEU A 35 -2.80 -2.66 -0.67
C LEU A 35 -2.72 -2.68 0.87
N ASP A 36 -3.86 -2.82 1.52
CA ASP A 36 -3.99 -2.69 2.97
C ASP A 36 -3.21 -3.77 3.70
N ASN A 37 -3.41 -5.02 3.30
CA ASN A 37 -2.73 -6.17 3.90
C ASN A 37 -1.22 -6.13 3.60
N TRP A 38 -0.85 -5.71 2.39
CA TRP A 38 0.55 -5.50 2.03
C TRP A 38 1.22 -4.42 2.89
N LEU A 39 0.56 -3.28 3.11
CA LEU A 39 1.06 -2.20 3.97
C LEU A 39 1.22 -2.65 5.42
N LEU A 40 0.31 -3.47 5.94
CA LEU A 40 0.37 -3.99 7.30
C LEU A 40 1.54 -4.97 7.50
N LYS A 41 1.78 -5.85 6.52
CA LYS A 41 2.87 -6.84 6.55
C LYS A 41 4.24 -6.25 6.21
N THR A 42 4.29 -5.19 5.42
CA THR A 42 5.55 -4.62 4.93
C THR A 42 6.18 -3.68 5.97
N LYS A 43 7.50 -3.79 6.14
CA LYS A 43 8.30 -2.91 7.01
C LYS A 43 8.34 -1.47 6.47
N ASP A 44 8.35 -0.49 7.37
CA ASP A 44 8.31 0.93 7.02
C ASP A 44 9.51 1.38 6.17
N GLU A 45 10.67 0.74 6.34
CA GLU A 45 11.88 0.99 5.53
C GLU A 45 11.70 0.68 4.04
N LYS A 46 10.80 -0.26 3.71
CA LYS A 46 10.47 -0.62 2.32
C LYS A 46 9.33 0.22 1.76
N LEU A 47 8.69 1.05 2.59
CA LEU A 47 7.56 1.87 2.22
C LEU A 47 8.03 3.30 1.89
N SER A 48 7.48 3.85 0.81
CA SER A 48 7.63 5.28 0.53
C SER A 48 6.94 6.12 1.62
N THR A 49 7.32 7.39 1.75
CA THR A 49 6.74 8.31 2.73
C THR A 49 5.22 8.40 2.63
N ARG A 50 4.65 8.31 1.42
CA ARG A 50 3.19 8.24 1.21
C ARG A 50 2.61 6.92 1.72
N ALA A 51 3.23 5.79 1.39
CA ALA A 51 2.78 4.48 1.85
C ALA A 51 2.84 4.35 3.38
N GLN A 52 3.86 4.92 4.02
CA GLN A 52 3.92 5.01 5.49
C GLN A 52 2.78 5.83 6.07
N LYS A 53 2.41 6.96 5.44
CA LYS A 53 1.24 7.75 5.87
C LYS A 53 -0.04 6.92 5.79
N VAL A 54 -0.29 6.27 4.65
CA VAL A 54 -1.47 5.41 4.47
C VAL A 54 -1.48 4.30 5.51
N LYS A 55 -0.36 3.61 5.74
CA LYS A 55 -0.25 2.58 6.79
C LYS A 55 -0.59 3.10 8.17
N ARG A 56 -0.17 4.32 8.53
CA ARG A 56 -0.53 4.94 9.82
C ARG A 56 -2.03 5.24 9.89
N GLU A 57 -2.61 5.80 8.84
CA GLU A 57 -4.07 6.05 8.77
C GLU A 57 -4.86 4.75 8.87
N LEU A 58 -4.41 3.71 8.18
CA LEU A 58 -5.02 2.38 8.17
C LEU A 58 -4.93 1.71 9.55
N LYS A 59 -3.77 1.81 10.22
CA LYS A 59 -3.64 1.38 11.63
C LYS A 59 -4.58 2.12 12.56
N LYS A 60 -4.76 3.43 12.36
CA LYS A 60 -5.73 4.21 13.15
C LYS A 60 -7.17 3.77 12.87
N ALA A 61 -7.53 3.56 11.61
CA ALA A 61 -8.85 3.10 11.21
C ALA A 61 -9.16 1.67 11.71
N LEU A 62 -8.15 0.81 11.88
CA LEU A 62 -8.31 -0.52 12.48
C LEU A 62 -8.41 -0.51 14.00
N ALA A 63 -7.92 0.55 14.66
CA ALA A 63 -7.94 0.69 16.11
C ALA A 63 -9.20 1.42 16.62
N ALA A 64 -9.99 1.99 15.70
CA ALA A 64 -11.29 2.60 15.96
C ALA A 64 -12.40 1.57 15.73
#